data_AF-A0A918SU92-F1
#
_entry.id   AF-A0A918SU92-F1
#
_cell.length_a   1.000
_cell.length_b   1.000
_cell.length_c   1.000
_cell.angle_alpha   90.00
_cell.angle_beta   90.00
_cell.angle_gamma   90.00
#
_symmetry.space_group_name_H-M   'P 1'
#
loop_
_entity.id
_entity.type
_entity.pdbx_description
1 polymer ?
#
loop_
_entity_poly.entity_id
_entity_poly.type
_entity_poly.pdbx_seq_one_letter_code
_entity_poly.pdbx_strand_id
1 'polypeptide(L)'
;MTATVAGLVTPHLLRVVDLANQAEKGINVDWHVRSAVSQTMAELRDQWNAAALINTYVEGLETAAGNAPSHRTVYAGVLRAAAASARGPGRE
;
A
#
# COMPACT_ATOMS: atom_id res chain seq x y z
N MET A 1 17.00 -7.52 -11.39
CA MET A 1 16.26 -6.24 -11.22
C MET A 1 15.07 -6.37 -10.27
N THR A 2 14.34 -7.49 -10.26
CA THR A 2 13.17 -7.73 -9.38
C THR A 2 13.46 -7.67 -7.87
N ALA A 3 14.63 -8.17 -7.42
CA ALA A 3 15.01 -8.14 -6.01
C ALA A 3 15.22 -6.73 -5.45
N THR A 4 15.72 -5.79 -6.27
CA THR A 4 15.93 -4.39 -5.88
C THR A 4 14.61 -3.63 -5.78
N VAL A 5 13.67 -3.92 -6.69
CA VAL A 5 12.30 -3.37 -6.66
C VAL A 5 11.55 -3.88 -5.43
N ALA A 6 11.63 -5.17 -5.13
CA ALA A 6 11.05 -5.73 -3.91
C ALA A 6 11.66 -5.09 -2.65
N GLY A 7 12.99 -5.01 -2.53
CA GLY A 7 13.65 -4.41 -1.37
C GLY A 7 13.28 -2.95 -1.11
N LEU A 8 12.95 -2.18 -2.15
CA LEU A 8 12.50 -0.80 -2.03
C LEU A 8 11.00 -0.70 -1.66
N VAL A 9 10.16 -1.58 -2.20
CA VAL A 9 8.70 -1.53 -2.02
C VAL A 9 8.22 -2.25 -0.74
N THR A 10 8.89 -3.34 -0.37
CA THR A 10 8.56 -4.16 0.82
C THR A 10 8.47 -3.37 2.12
N PRO A 11 9.39 -2.45 2.49
CA PRO A 11 9.26 -1.69 3.73
C PRO A 11 8.00 -0.81 3.75
N HIS A 12 7.64 -0.20 2.61
CA HIS A 12 6.41 0.61 2.52
C HIS A 12 5.15 -0.25 2.61
N LEU A 13 5.18 -1.44 2.03
CA LEU A 13 4.07 -2.39 2.09
C LEU A 13 3.86 -2.92 3.51
N LEU A 14 4.94 -3.28 4.21
CA LEU A 14 4.89 -3.71 5.62
C LEU A 14 4.32 -2.62 6.53
N ARG A 15 4.65 -1.35 6.27
CA ARG A 15 4.10 -0.22 7.03
C ARG A 15 2.57 -0.11 6.88
N VAL A 16 2.03 -0.29 5.68
CA VAL A 16 0.58 -0.28 5.46
C VAL A 16 -0.09 -1.53 6.05
N VAL A 17 0.57 -2.69 5.98
CA VAL A 17 0.11 -3.92 6.62
C VAL A 17 0.00 -3.74 8.14
N ASP A 18 0.98 -3.11 8.79
CA ASP A 18 0.92 -2.81 10.22
C ASP A 18 -0.30 -1.93 10.57
N LEU A 19 -0.53 -0.85 9.81
CA LEU A 19 -1.71 0.01 9.97
C LEU A 19 -3.02 -0.76 9.78
N ALA A 20 -3.07 -1.68 8.80
CA ALA A 20 -4.24 -2.54 8.60
C ALA A 20 -4.49 -3.48 9.80
N ASN A 21 -3.42 -4.00 10.42
CA ASN A 21 -3.53 -4.78 11.67
C ASN A 21 -4.02 -3.93 12.84
N GLN A 22 -3.61 -2.66 12.91
CA GLN A 22 -4.10 -1.72 13.92
C GLN A 22 -5.60 -1.39 13.70
N ALA A 23 -6.02 -1.22 12.46
CA ALA A 23 -7.42 -0.98 12.09
C ALA A 23 -8.35 -2.09 12.58
N GLU A 24 -7.94 -3.35 12.45
CA GLU A 24 -8.71 -4.49 12.95
C GLU A 24 -8.86 -4.54 14.46
N LYS A 25 -7.94 -3.89 15.19
CA LYS A 25 -8.06 -3.72 16.64
C LYS A 25 -8.98 -2.55 17.01
N GLY A 26 -9.65 -1.93 16.04
CA GLY A 26 -10.53 -0.78 16.22
C GLY A 26 -9.81 0.57 16.27
N ILE A 27 -8.51 0.62 15.94
CA ILE A 27 -7.76 1.88 15.91
C ILE A 27 -8.10 2.63 14.63
N ASN A 28 -8.41 3.93 14.73
CA ASN A 28 -8.59 4.77 13.56
C ASN A 28 -7.23 5.04 12.90
N VAL A 29 -7.02 4.47 11.71
CA VAL A 29 -5.77 4.57 10.95
C VAL A 29 -5.91 5.33 9.65
N ASP A 30 -7.08 5.88 9.32
CA ASP A 30 -7.35 6.49 8.00
C ASP A 30 -6.33 7.57 7.61
N TRP A 31 -6.05 8.49 8.54
CA TRP A 31 -5.05 9.52 8.34
C TRP A 31 -3.63 8.94 8.21
N HIS A 32 -3.30 7.94 9.03
CA HIS A 32 -1.99 7.28 9.01
C HIS A 32 -1.74 6.55 7.69
N VAL A 33 -2.76 5.85 7.17
CA VAL A 33 -2.69 5.14 5.89
C VAL A 33 -2.52 6.14 4.76
N ARG A 34 -3.34 7.20 4.73
CA ARG A 34 -3.22 8.25 3.70
C ARG A 34 -1.84 8.93 3.73
N SER A 35 -1.34 9.25 4.92
CA SER A 35 -0.01 9.85 5.09
C SER A 35 1.10 8.91 4.62
N ALA A 36 1.06 7.63 5.03
CA ALA A 36 2.04 6.64 4.65
C ALA A 36 2.06 6.37 3.13
N VAL A 37 0.89 6.30 2.49
CA VAL A 37 0.77 6.15 1.03
C VAL A 37 1.30 7.41 0.33
N SER A 38 0.94 8.61 0.79
CA SER A 38 1.41 9.86 0.19
C SER A 38 2.93 10.00 0.27
N GLN A 39 3.52 9.66 1.42
CA GLN A 39 4.97 9.66 1.61
C GLN A 39 5.64 8.65 0.69
N THR A 40 5.14 7.40 0.67
CA THR A 40 5.66 6.34 -0.22
C THR A 40 5.61 6.77 -1.68
N MET A 41 4.49 7.33 -2.14
CA MET A 41 4.35 7.79 -3.52
C MET A 41 5.32 8.92 -3.86
N ALA A 42 5.63 9.82 -2.92
CA ALA A 42 6.66 10.84 -3.11
C ALA A 42 8.06 10.21 -3.23
N GLU A 43 8.40 9.27 -2.34
CA GLU A 43 9.69 8.56 -2.35
C GLU A 43 9.89 7.72 -3.63
N LEU A 44 8.85 7.01 -4.07
CA LEU A 44 8.91 6.21 -5.30
C LEU A 44 8.98 7.07 -6.57
N ARG A 45 8.36 8.26 -6.57
CA ARG A 45 8.40 9.19 -7.72
C ARG A 45 9.79 9.81 -7.95
N ASP A 46 10.60 9.91 -6.91
CA ASP A 46 11.97 10.43 -6.98
C ASP A 46 12.95 9.42 -7.62
N GLN A 47 12.56 8.14 -7.72
CA GLN A 47 13.40 7.09 -8.29
C GLN A 47 13.35 7.10 -9.82
N TRP A 48 14.48 6.74 -10.45
CA TRP A 48 14.61 6.64 -11.92
C TRP A 48 13.65 5.63 -12.56
N ASN A 49 13.17 4.65 -11.78
CA ASN A 49 12.22 3.61 -12.18
C ASN A 49 10.82 3.78 -11.53
N ALA A 50 10.42 5.03 -11.24
CA ALA A 50 9.19 5.40 -10.54
C ALA A 50 7.94 4.63 -11.00
N ALA A 51 7.66 4.57 -12.31
CA ALA A 51 6.47 3.91 -12.84
C ALA A 51 6.42 2.41 -12.48
N ALA A 52 7.55 1.71 -12.59
CA ALA A 52 7.63 0.29 -12.26
C ALA A 52 7.49 0.06 -10.74
N LEU A 53 8.08 0.93 -9.92
CA LEU A 53 7.99 0.85 -8.47
C LEU A 53 6.57 1.11 -7.95
N ILE A 54 5.92 2.15 -8.48
CA ILE A 54 4.53 2.49 -8.14
C ILE A 54 3.61 1.32 -8.52
N ASN A 55 3.77 0.75 -9.72
CA ASN A 55 2.97 -0.39 -10.15
C ASN A 55 3.18 -1.61 -9.23
N THR A 56 4.44 -1.89 -8.88
CA THR A 56 4.76 -3.00 -7.95
C THR A 56 4.18 -2.76 -6.55
N TYR A 57 4.20 -1.52 -6.06
CA TYR A 57 3.61 -1.17 -4.77
C TYR A 57 2.09 -1.35 -4.75
N VAL A 58 1.40 -0.87 -5.79
CA VAL A 58 -0.04 -1.04 -5.95
C VAL A 58 -0.41 -2.53 -6.06
N GLU A 59 0.28 -3.28 -6.92
CA GLU A 59 0.06 -4.71 -7.10
C GLU A 59 0.30 -5.50 -5.80
N GLY A 60 1.32 -5.13 -5.04
CA GLY A 60 1.60 -5.71 -3.74
C GLY A 60 0.47 -5.48 -2.73
N LEU A 61 -0.09 -4.27 -2.67
CA LEU A 61 -1.22 -3.95 -1.78
C LEU A 61 -2.48 -4.74 -2.16
N GLU A 62 -2.78 -4.86 -3.45
CA GLU A 62 -3.92 -5.64 -3.93
C GLU A 62 -3.74 -7.14 -3.69
N THR A 63 -2.53 -7.65 -3.93
CA THR A 63 -2.18 -9.05 -3.65
C THR A 63 -2.32 -9.36 -2.17
N ALA A 64 -1.83 -8.48 -1.29
CA ALA A 64 -1.99 -8.64 0.16
C ALA A 64 -3.47 -8.58 0.58
N ALA A 65 -4.27 -7.71 -0.05
CA ALA A 65 -5.71 -7.64 0.21
C ALA A 65 -6.47 -8.89 -0.28
N GLY A 66 -6.06 -9.47 -1.40
CA GLY A 66 -6.65 -10.67 -1.99
C GLY A 66 -6.28 -11.96 -1.24
N ASN A 67 -5.09 -12.00 -0.64
CA ASN A 67 -4.63 -13.11 0.21
C ASN A 67 -5.09 -12.99 1.68
N ALA A 68 -5.76 -11.89 2.04
CA ALA A 68 -6.28 -11.72 3.39
C ALA A 68 -7.36 -12.78 3.70
N PRO A 69 -7.33 -13.42 4.89
CA PRO A 69 -8.38 -14.34 5.31
C PRO A 69 -9.76 -13.67 5.27
N SER A 70 -10.81 -14.40 4.88
CA SER A 70 -12.15 -13.84 4.64
C SER A 70 -12.79 -13.14 5.85
N HIS A 71 -12.36 -13.46 7.07
CA HIS A 71 -12.82 -12.81 8.31
C HIS A 71 -12.15 -11.45 8.57
N ARG A 72 -11.03 -11.13 7.91
CA ARG A 72 -10.25 -9.89 8.07
C ARG A 72 -10.73 -8.80 7.11
N THR A 73 -12.02 -8.50 7.14
CA THR A 73 -12.66 -7.57 6.20
C THR A 73 -12.13 -6.14 6.33
N VAL A 74 -11.90 -5.67 7.56
CA VAL A 74 -11.33 -4.34 7.84
C VAL A 74 -9.91 -4.23 7.30
N TYR A 75 -9.05 -5.22 7.58
CA TYR A 75 -7.69 -5.27 7.07
C TYR A 75 -7.64 -5.23 5.54
N ALA A 76 -8.41 -6.11 4.88
CA ALA A 76 -8.47 -6.14 3.43
C ALA A 76 -9.03 -4.82 2.85
N GLY A 77 -9.97 -4.19 3.55
CA GLY A 77 -10.51 -2.87 3.20
C GLY A 77 -9.45 -1.78 3.26
N VAL A 78 -8.64 -1.73 4.32
CA VAL A 78 -7.54 -0.76 4.46
C VAL A 78 -6.50 -0.93 3.36
N LEU A 79 -6.10 -2.16 3.06
CA LEU A 79 -5.13 -2.43 1.98
C LEU A 79 -5.67 -2.01 0.60
N ARG A 80 -6.94 -2.28 0.30
CA ARG A 80 -7.58 -1.84 -0.95
C ARG A 80 -7.69 -0.31 -1.02
N ALA A 81 -8.05 0.35 0.09
CA ALA A 81 -8.12 1.80 0.15
C ALA A 81 -6.74 2.45 -0.06
N ALA A 82 -5.69 1.85 0.49
CA ALA A 82 -4.31 2.26 0.25
C ALA A 82 -3.93 2.11 -1.23
N ALA A 83 -4.26 0.97 -1.86
CA ALA A 83 -4.01 0.74 -3.28
C ALA A 83 -4.75 1.75 -4.18
N ALA A 84 -6.02 2.02 -3.88
CA ALA A 84 -6.82 3.02 -4.58
C ALA A 84 -6.22 4.43 -4.45
N SER A 85 -5.75 4.79 -3.25
CA SER A 85 -5.08 6.07 -3.00
C SER A 85 -3.76 6.19 -3.76
N ALA A 86 -2.99 5.09 -3.85
CA ALA A 86 -1.71 5.04 -4.56
C ALA A 86 -1.86 5.12 -6.08
N ARG A 87 -2.93 4.56 -6.64
CA ARG A 87 -3.29 4.75 -8.07
C ARG A 87 -3.62 6.20 -8.41
N GLY A 88 -3.95 7.02 -7.41
CA GLY A 88 -4.44 8.39 -7.57
C GLY A 88 -5.83 8.41 -8.21
N PRO A 89 -6.42 9.60 -8.43
CA PRO A 89 -7.59 9.76 -9.28
C PRO A 89 -7.19 9.44 -10.73
N GLY A 90 -7.22 8.16 -11.09
CA GLY A 90 -6.94 7.69 -12.44
C GLY A 90 -8.16 7.83 -13.34
N ARG A 91 -8.19 8.90 -14.13
CA ARG A 91 -8.89 9.08 -15.42
C ARG A 91 -10.40 8.87 -15.47
N GLU A 92 -11.13 9.99 -15.51
CA GLU A 92 -12.26 10.17 -16.43
C GLU A 92 -11.73 10.62 -17.80
#